data_AF-A0A967NF58-F1
#
_entry.id   AF-A0A967NF58-F1
#
_cell.length_a   1.000
_cell.length_b   1.000
_cell.length_c   1.000
_cell.angle_alpha   90.00
_cell.angle_beta   90.00
_cell.angle_gamma   90.00
#
_symmetry.space_group_name_H-M   'P 1'
#
loop_
_entity.id
_entity.type
_entity.pdbx_description
1 polymer ?
#
loop_
_entity_poly.entity_id
_entity_poly.type
_entity_poly.pdbx_seq_one_letter_code
_entity_poly.pdbx_strand_id
1 'polypeptide(L)'
;MRRALLTLLLTLLCATAVQARVYQWVSPETGTVQLSGEPPLWYRSVAGGPRVRVYERGVLVDDTAINLPAERRQALREEAFRDSTARAQSQALRKLDQAVRRQAAREAERARRTRRGRTQGRAQAEDPRAGDEANAAASSALVEDSGQLDAATVQRLKAIITEWDRRNAQPPGGRGDEAGGAVEP
;
A
#
# COMPACT_ATOMS: atom_id res chain seq x y z
N MET A 1 7.92 -23.32 -24.19
CA MET A 1 8.14 -21.86 -24.16
C MET A 1 7.14 -21.10 -23.28
N ARG A 2 5.81 -21.25 -23.45
CA ARG A 2 4.81 -20.55 -22.60
C ARG A 2 4.96 -20.78 -21.09
N ARG A 3 5.26 -22.01 -20.66
CA ARG A 3 5.48 -22.33 -19.24
C ARG A 3 6.73 -21.66 -18.65
N ALA A 4 7.82 -21.57 -19.43
CA ALA A 4 9.04 -20.89 -19.03
C ALA A 4 8.87 -19.36 -18.93
N LEU A 5 8.06 -18.78 -19.82
CA LEU A 5 7.72 -17.36 -19.75
C LEU A 5 6.89 -17.03 -18.51
N LEU A 6 6.00 -17.94 -18.11
CA LEU A 6 5.11 -17.78 -16.96
C LEU A 6 5.86 -17.94 -15.64
N THR A 7 6.81 -18.87 -15.54
CA THR A 7 7.71 -18.97 -14.39
C THR A 7 8.64 -17.77 -14.28
N LEU A 8 9.19 -17.26 -15.39
CA LEU A 8 9.99 -16.05 -15.41
C LEU A 8 9.20 -14.81 -14.95
N LEU A 9 7.95 -14.69 -15.40
CA LEU A 9 7.08 -13.59 -14.97
C LEU A 9 6.80 -13.68 -13.46
N LEU A 10 6.51 -14.88 -12.95
CA LEU A 10 6.21 -15.09 -11.53
C LEU A 10 7.41 -14.78 -10.62
N THR A 11 8.62 -15.19 -11.01
CA THR A 11 9.84 -14.83 -10.25
C THR A 11 10.11 -13.34 -10.27
N LEU A 12 9.84 -12.65 -11.38
CA LEU A 12 10.00 -11.20 -11.49
C LEU A 12 9.00 -10.43 -10.60
N LEU A 13 7.77 -10.93 -10.43
CA LEU A 13 6.79 -10.32 -9.53
C LEU A 13 7.19 -10.48 -8.05
N CYS A 14 7.71 -11.65 -7.66
CA CYS A 14 8.14 -11.90 -6.29
C CYS A 14 9.37 -11.06 -5.85
N ALA A 15 10.17 -10.58 -6.80
CA ALA A 15 11.34 -9.76 -6.51
C ALA A 15 11.03 -8.35 -5.94
N THR A 16 9.76 -7.91 -6.00
CA THR A 16 9.39 -6.51 -5.68
C THR A 16 9.09 -6.26 -4.19
N ALA A 17 9.09 -7.29 -3.34
CA ALA A 17 8.63 -7.19 -1.95
C ALA A 17 9.73 -7.08 -0.89
N VAL A 18 11.02 -7.10 -1.26
CA VAL A 18 12.09 -6.97 -0.27
C VAL A 18 12.26 -5.50 0.10
N GLN A 19 11.60 -5.11 1.18
CA GLN A 19 11.82 -3.84 1.87
C GLN A 19 13.12 -3.95 2.67
N ALA A 20 14.26 -3.88 1.99
CA ALA A 20 15.57 -3.90 2.64
C ALA A 20 15.78 -2.58 3.41
N ARG A 21 15.69 -2.65 4.73
CA ARG A 21 16.20 -1.63 5.64
C ARG A 21 17.58 -2.05 6.12
N VAL A 22 18.53 -1.13 6.10
CA VAL A 22 19.93 -1.38 6.48
C VAL A 22 20.34 -0.37 7.54
N TYR A 23 20.90 -0.85 8.64
CA TYR A 23 21.43 -0.07 9.74
C TYR A 23 22.95 -0.08 9.63
N GLN A 24 23.57 1.10 9.63
CA GLN A 24 25.00 1.29 9.59
C GLN A 24 25.45 2.03 10.85
N TRP A 25 26.44 1.53 11.58
CA TRP A 25 27.04 2.22 12.72
C TRP A 25 28.54 1.99 12.80
N VAL A 26 29.24 2.81 13.58
CA VAL A 26 30.65 2.58 13.92
C VAL A 26 30.71 1.85 15.25
N SER A 27 31.36 0.69 15.28
CA SER A 27 31.59 -0.06 16.50
C SER A 27 32.52 0.72 17.43
N PRO A 28 32.15 0.99 18.70
CA PRO A 28 33.01 1.71 19.63
C PRO A 28 34.24 0.90 20.05
N GLU A 29 34.16 -0.43 20.02
CA GLU A 29 35.25 -1.32 20.43
C GLU A 29 36.34 -1.43 19.36
N THR A 30 35.94 -1.46 18.08
CA THR A 30 36.85 -1.75 16.96
C THR A 30 37.07 -0.56 16.03
N GLY A 31 36.25 0.49 16.13
CA GLY A 31 36.25 1.63 15.21
C GLY A 31 35.80 1.29 13.78
N THR A 32 35.35 0.06 13.54
CA THR A 32 34.95 -0.41 12.21
C THR A 32 33.48 -0.12 11.94
N VAL A 33 33.15 0.13 10.66
CA VAL A 33 31.78 0.29 10.21
C VAL A 33 31.11 -1.09 10.16
N GLN A 34 29.97 -1.22 10.84
CA GLN A 34 29.12 -2.40 10.79
C GLN A 34 27.82 -2.09 10.03
N LEU A 35 27.27 -3.12 9.39
CA LEU A 35 26.04 -3.10 8.60
C LEU A 35 25.16 -4.27 9.03
N SER A 36 23.90 -4.02 9.35
CA SER A 36 22.92 -5.05 9.71
C SER A 36 21.57 -4.78 9.05
N GLY A 37 20.82 -5.83 8.75
CA GLY A 37 19.41 -5.72 8.37
C GLY A 37 18.47 -5.53 9.57
N GLU A 38 18.97 -5.79 10.77
CA GLU A 38 18.24 -5.67 12.03
C GLU A 38 18.77 -4.50 12.86
N PRO A 39 17.88 -3.77 13.57
CA PRO A 39 18.31 -2.67 14.43
C PRO A 39 19.13 -3.23 15.60
N PRO A 40 20.27 -2.61 15.96
CA PRO A 40 20.99 -3.00 17.16
C PRO A 40 20.14 -2.70 18.41
N LEU A 41 20.31 -3.51 19.47
CA LEU A 41 19.46 -3.47 20.67
C LEU A 41 19.35 -2.06 21.29
N TRP A 42 20.44 -1.28 21.23
CA TRP A 42 20.51 0.06 21.78
C TRP A 42 19.95 1.16 20.85
N TYR A 43 19.63 0.87 19.59
CA TYR A 43 19.04 1.86 18.66
C TYR A 43 17.71 2.43 19.18
N ARG A 44 16.98 1.65 19.99
CA ARG A 44 15.70 2.06 20.61
C ARG A 44 15.79 2.25 22.12
N SER A 45 16.97 2.12 22.73
CA SER A 45 17.10 2.31 24.18
C SER A 45 17.05 3.80 24.55
N VAL A 46 16.66 4.07 25.79
CA VAL A 46 16.70 5.42 26.38
C VAL A 46 18.15 5.84 26.65
N ALA A 47 19.01 4.87 26.98
CA ALA A 47 20.45 5.05 27.00
C ALA A 47 20.94 5.32 25.57
N GLY A 48 21.58 6.47 25.35
CA GLY A 48 22.16 6.82 24.05
C GLY A 48 23.22 5.81 23.62
N GLY A 49 23.29 5.55 22.31
CA GLY A 49 24.26 4.65 21.71
C GLY A 49 25.07 5.31 20.58
N PRO A 50 25.96 4.56 19.92
CA PRO A 50 26.72 5.01 18.76
C PRO A 50 25.84 5.56 17.63
N ARG A 51 26.39 6.40 16.77
CA ARG A 51 25.65 6.95 15.62
C ARG A 51 25.15 5.82 14.71
N VAL A 52 23.84 5.79 14.42
CA VAL A 52 23.23 4.85 13.45
C VAL A 52 22.67 5.61 12.26
N ARG A 53 23.05 5.19 11.07
CA ARG A 53 22.43 5.58 9.81
C ARG A 53 21.50 4.46 9.35
N VAL A 54 20.25 4.80 9.08
CA VAL A 54 19.25 3.86 8.60
C VAL A 54 18.94 4.19 7.15
N TYR A 55 19.13 3.22 6.28
CA TYR A 55 18.82 3.31 4.87
C TYR A 55 17.60 2.46 4.55
N GLU A 56 16.67 3.00 3.78
CA GLU A 56 15.53 2.27 3.24
C GLU A 56 15.49 2.50 1.73
N ARG A 57 15.57 1.41 0.95
CA ARG A 57 15.63 1.47 -0.53
C ARG A 57 16.76 2.38 -1.06
N GLY A 58 17.91 2.36 -0.39
CA GLY A 58 19.08 3.17 -0.76
C GLY A 58 18.97 4.66 -0.39
N VAL A 59 17.89 5.09 0.27
CA VAL A 59 17.71 6.45 0.77
C VAL A 59 17.99 6.46 2.26
N LEU A 60 18.80 7.41 2.73
CA LEU A 60 19.00 7.65 4.16
C LEU A 60 17.69 8.17 4.75
N VAL A 61 17.08 7.40 5.64
CA VAL A 61 15.80 7.73 6.29
C VAL A 61 15.97 8.16 7.74
N ASP A 62 17.06 7.75 8.39
CA ASP A 62 17.38 8.16 9.75
C ASP A 62 18.89 8.27 9.93
N ASP A 63 19.32 9.24 10.72
CA ASP A 63 20.73 9.48 11.06
C ASP A 63 20.79 9.91 12.52
N THR A 64 20.55 8.95 13.41
CA THR A 64 20.59 9.16 14.86
C THR A 64 22.03 9.23 15.32
N ALA A 65 22.59 10.44 15.26
CA ALA A 65 23.98 10.70 15.57
C ALA A 65 24.24 11.25 16.98
N ILE A 66 23.21 11.72 17.69
CA ILE A 66 23.42 12.65 18.81
C ILE A 66 22.37 12.40 19.88
N ASN A 67 22.79 12.58 21.14
CA ASN A 67 21.91 12.70 22.29
C ASN A 67 21.06 13.98 22.13
N LEU A 68 20.02 13.90 21.30
CA LEU A 68 19.10 15.00 21.03
C LEU A 68 18.03 15.04 22.13
N PRO A 69 17.67 16.24 22.64
CA PRO A 69 16.53 16.42 23.51
C PRO A 69 15.29 15.73 22.91
N ALA A 70 14.46 15.11 23.77
CA ALA A 70 13.30 14.33 23.33
C ALA A 70 12.38 15.10 22.38
N GLU A 71 12.20 16.40 22.65
CA GLU A 71 11.43 17.34 21.83
C GLU A 71 11.97 17.42 20.39
N ARG A 72 13.29 17.52 20.22
CA ARG A 72 13.91 17.61 18.90
C ARG A 72 13.81 16.30 18.12
N ARG A 73 13.88 15.15 18.82
CA ARG A 73 13.64 13.83 18.22
C ARG A 73 12.20 13.67 17.75
N GLN A 74 11.24 14.15 18.55
CA GLN A 74 9.83 14.14 18.18
C GLN A 74 9.57 15.01 16.94
N ALA A 75 10.10 16.23 16.91
CA ALA A 75 9.97 17.15 15.77
C ALA A 75 10.52 16.54 14.46
N LEU A 76 11.70 15.92 14.52
CA LEU A 76 12.29 15.25 13.35
C LEU A 76 11.45 14.07 12.85
N ARG A 77 10.83 13.31 13.76
CA ARG A 77 9.89 12.24 13.36
C ARG A 77 8.66 12.81 12.66
N GLU A 78 8.05 13.84 13.23
CA GLU A 78 6.88 14.48 12.65
C GLU A 78 7.16 15.10 11.27
N GLU A 79 8.35 15.68 11.10
CA GLU A 79 8.82 16.21 9.83
C GLU A 79 9.00 15.09 8.80
N ALA A 80 9.67 13.99 9.17
CA ALA A 80 9.82 12.81 8.31
C ALA A 80 8.46 12.19 7.91
N PHE A 81 7.50 12.13 8.84
CA PHE A 81 6.14 11.68 8.55
C PHE A 81 5.40 12.63 7.60
N ARG A 82 5.51 13.95 7.77
CA ARG A 82 4.94 14.95 6.84
C ARG A 82 5.53 14.83 5.44
N ASP A 83 6.84 14.69 5.33
CA ASP A 83 7.52 14.53 4.04
C ASP A 83 7.11 13.24 3.32
N SER A 84 7.04 12.14 4.06
CA SER A 84 6.63 10.84 3.48
C SER A 84 5.19 10.85 3.00
N THR A 85 4.27 11.46 3.77
CA THR A 85 2.85 11.59 3.40
C THR A 85 2.65 12.51 2.20
N ALA A 86 3.34 13.65 2.15
CA ALA A 86 3.31 14.55 1.00
C ALA A 86 3.81 13.86 -0.29
N ARG A 87 4.91 13.09 -0.20
CA ARG A 87 5.41 12.29 -1.32
C ARG A 87 4.40 11.22 -1.75
N ALA A 88 3.81 10.50 -0.81
CA ALA A 88 2.79 9.48 -1.10
C ALA A 88 1.56 10.07 -1.80
N GLN A 89 1.07 11.22 -1.34
CA GLN A 89 -0.04 11.95 -1.96
C GLN A 89 0.31 12.37 -3.39
N SER A 90 1.49 12.96 -3.61
CA SER A 90 1.93 13.37 -4.94
C SER A 90 2.02 12.18 -5.92
N GLN A 91 2.47 11.01 -5.44
CA GLN A 91 2.51 9.79 -6.24
C GLN A 91 1.12 9.24 -6.53
N ALA A 92 0.20 9.29 -5.55
CA ALA A 92 -1.19 8.87 -5.73
C ALA A 92 -1.90 9.73 -6.80
N LEU A 93 -1.72 11.05 -6.75
CA LEU A 93 -2.26 11.98 -7.75
C LEU A 93 -1.72 11.70 -9.14
N ARG A 94 -0.41 11.44 -9.29
CA ARG A 94 0.19 11.06 -10.57
C ARG A 94 -0.38 9.75 -11.12
N LYS A 95 -0.61 8.76 -10.26
CA LYS A 95 -1.23 7.47 -10.65
C LYS A 95 -2.68 7.67 -11.08
N LEU A 96 -3.44 8.51 -10.39
CA LEU A 96 -4.81 8.84 -10.73
C LEU A 96 -4.88 9.51 -12.12
N ASP A 97 -4.06 10.54 -12.36
CA ASP A 97 -3.99 11.21 -13.66
C ASP A 97 -3.63 10.23 -14.79
N GLN A 98 -2.66 9.34 -14.54
CA GLN A 98 -2.29 8.31 -15.52
C GLN A 98 -3.45 7.34 -15.81
N ALA A 99 -4.23 6.96 -14.79
CA ALA A 99 -5.39 6.09 -14.96
C ALA A 99 -6.48 6.76 -15.79
N VAL A 100 -6.78 8.04 -15.51
CA VAL A 100 -7.75 8.84 -16.28
C VAL A 100 -7.33 8.95 -17.74
N ARG A 101 -6.05 9.26 -18.02
CA ARG A 101 -5.53 9.31 -19.40
C ARG A 101 -5.67 7.97 -20.13
N ARG A 102 -5.38 6.86 -19.44
CA ARG A 102 -5.55 5.50 -20.01
C ARG A 102 -7.02 5.18 -20.30
N GLN A 103 -7.94 5.61 -19.45
CA GLN A 103 -9.37 5.41 -19.67
C GLN A 103 -9.86 6.22 -20.87
N ALA A 104 -9.51 7.50 -20.94
CA ALA A 104 -9.85 8.36 -22.08
C ALA A 104 -9.29 7.80 -23.41
N ALA A 105 -8.06 7.27 -23.41
CA ALA A 105 -7.48 6.62 -24.58
C ALA A 105 -8.27 5.38 -25.03
N ARG A 106 -8.73 4.54 -24.08
CA ARG A 106 -9.55 3.35 -24.38
C ARG A 106 -10.93 3.74 -24.93
N GLU A 107 -11.55 4.76 -24.36
CA GLU A 107 -12.86 5.27 -24.84
C GLU A 107 -12.74 5.88 -26.23
N ALA A 108 -11.69 6.64 -26.50
CA ALA A 108 -11.39 7.16 -27.85
C ALA A 108 -11.16 6.04 -28.86
N GLU A 109 -10.46 4.96 -28.48
CA GLU A 109 -10.28 3.80 -29.34
C GLU A 109 -11.61 3.08 -29.63
N ARG A 110 -12.46 2.89 -28.62
CA ARG A 110 -13.80 2.31 -28.78
C ARG A 110 -14.67 3.14 -29.74
N ALA A 111 -14.68 4.47 -29.57
CA ALA A 111 -15.40 5.39 -30.45
C ALA A 111 -14.88 5.36 -31.90
N ARG A 112 -13.56 5.19 -32.11
CA ARG A 112 -12.98 5.01 -33.46
C ARG A 112 -13.42 3.69 -34.10
N ARG A 113 -13.48 2.59 -33.32
CA ARG A 113 -13.92 1.28 -33.82
C ARG A 113 -15.39 1.29 -34.23
N THR A 114 -16.28 1.86 -33.42
CA THR A 114 -17.71 1.97 -33.78
C THR A 114 -17.93 2.80 -35.03
N ARG A 115 -17.17 3.90 -35.22
CA ARG A 115 -17.25 4.73 -36.43
C ARG A 115 -16.76 4.00 -37.70
N ARG A 116 -15.69 3.19 -37.60
CA ARG A 116 -15.20 2.34 -38.71
C ARG A 116 -16.15 1.19 -39.04
N GLY A 117 -16.69 0.50 -38.04
CA GLY A 117 -17.65 -0.59 -38.26
C GLY A 117 -18.94 -0.12 -38.95
N ARG A 118 -19.43 1.08 -38.59
CA ARG A 118 -20.64 1.66 -39.20
C ARG A 118 -20.46 2.09 -40.67
N THR A 119 -19.24 2.37 -41.11
CA THR A 119 -18.94 2.70 -42.51
C THR A 119 -18.73 1.46 -43.38
N GLN A 120 -18.26 0.35 -42.82
CA GLN A 120 -18.17 -0.93 -43.56
C GLN A 120 -19.52 -1.66 -43.67
N GLY A 121 -20.39 -1.59 -42.66
CA GLY A 121 -21.71 -2.26 -42.70
C GLY A 121 -22.74 -1.62 -43.63
N ARG A 122 -22.55 -0.37 -44.06
CA ARG A 122 -23.50 0.33 -44.96
C ARG A 122 -23.29 0.03 -46.44
N ALA A 123 -22.17 -0.59 -46.83
CA ALA A 123 -21.90 -0.97 -48.21
C ALA A 123 -22.42 -2.38 -48.58
N GLN A 124 -23.10 -3.08 -47.66
CA GLN A 124 -23.51 -4.47 -47.85
C GLN A 124 -25.00 -4.73 -47.50
N ALA A 125 -25.82 -3.69 -47.56
CA ALA A 125 -27.27 -3.77 -47.31
C ALA A 125 -28.06 -3.03 -48.40
N GLU A 126 -28.04 -3.56 -49.61
CA GLU A 126 -29.11 -3.40 -50.61
C GLU A 126 -29.49 -4.80 -51.10
N ASP A 127 -30.30 -5.50 -50.31
CA ASP A 127 -31.27 -6.47 -50.84
C ASP A 127 -32.47 -6.54 -49.86
N PRO A 128 -33.62 -5.93 -50.19
CA PRO A 128 -34.77 -5.92 -49.31
C PRO A 128 -35.71 -7.07 -49.68
N ARG A 129 -35.79 -8.11 -48.84
CA ARG A 129 -37.00 -8.95 -48.78
C ARG A 129 -37.10 -9.78 -47.50
N ALA A 130 -38.20 -9.46 -46.79
CA ALA A 130 -39.06 -10.33 -46.00
C ALA A 130 -38.50 -10.99 -44.72
N GLY A 131 -39.22 -10.76 -43.61
CA GLY A 131 -39.33 -11.75 -42.54
C GLY A 131 -39.25 -11.21 -41.12
N ASP A 132 -40.42 -11.12 -40.49
CA ASP A 132 -40.71 -11.48 -39.10
C ASP A 132 -40.32 -10.57 -37.94
N GLU A 133 -41.33 -9.79 -37.58
CA GLU A 133 -41.82 -9.50 -36.24
C GLU A 133 -41.75 -10.72 -35.29
N ALA A 134 -40.80 -10.76 -34.34
CA ALA A 134 -40.96 -11.45 -33.04
C ALA A 134 -39.69 -11.34 -32.16
N ASN A 135 -39.36 -10.16 -31.61
CA ASN A 135 -38.54 -10.12 -30.38
C ASN A 135 -38.58 -8.78 -29.63
N ALA A 136 -39.76 -8.40 -29.12
CA ALA A 136 -39.93 -7.18 -28.32
C ALA A 136 -40.05 -7.41 -26.80
N ALA A 137 -39.81 -8.63 -26.29
CA ALA A 137 -40.14 -8.98 -24.89
C ALA A 137 -38.95 -9.36 -23.98
N ALA A 138 -37.69 -9.22 -24.41
CA ALA A 138 -36.55 -9.72 -23.64
C ALA A 138 -35.54 -8.64 -23.15
N SER A 139 -35.94 -7.36 -23.09
CA SER A 139 -35.02 -6.26 -22.70
C SER A 139 -35.41 -5.50 -21.43
N SER A 140 -36.33 -6.02 -20.61
CA SER A 140 -36.83 -5.31 -19.43
C SER A 140 -36.74 -6.10 -18.11
N ALA A 141 -35.62 -6.78 -17.85
CA ALA A 141 -35.45 -7.57 -16.62
C ALA A 141 -34.03 -7.57 -15.98
N LEU A 142 -33.17 -6.59 -16.27
CA LEU A 142 -31.78 -6.58 -15.75
C LEU A 142 -31.30 -5.23 -15.19
N VAL A 143 -32.19 -4.43 -14.61
CA VAL A 143 -31.79 -3.17 -13.94
C VAL A 143 -32.59 -2.96 -12.65
N GLU A 144 -32.53 -3.87 -11.69
CA GLU A 144 -32.92 -3.60 -10.29
C GLU A 144 -32.14 -4.51 -9.32
N ASP A 145 -30.83 -4.34 -9.20
CA ASP A 145 -30.12 -4.84 -8.01
C ASP A 145 -28.81 -4.05 -7.76
N SER A 146 -28.97 -2.77 -7.45
CA SER A 146 -27.84 -1.93 -7.02
C SER A 146 -28.34 -0.93 -5.98
N GLY A 147 -28.46 -1.37 -4.73
CA GLY A 147 -28.80 -0.42 -3.66
C GLY A 147 -28.98 -0.95 -2.25
N GLN A 148 -29.14 -2.26 -2.03
CA GLN A 148 -29.28 -2.79 -0.68
C GLN A 148 -28.04 -3.59 -0.30
N LEU A 149 -27.17 -2.95 0.48
CA LEU A 149 -26.15 -3.66 1.27
C LEU A 149 -26.87 -4.68 2.15
N ASP A 150 -26.74 -5.94 1.75
CA ASP A 150 -27.34 -7.09 2.45
C ASP A 150 -27.04 -7.01 3.95
N ALA A 151 -28.08 -7.20 4.78
CA ALA A 151 -28.00 -7.15 6.23
C ALA A 151 -26.94 -8.13 6.78
N ALA A 152 -26.71 -9.25 6.09
CA ALA A 152 -25.66 -10.20 6.42
C ALA A 152 -24.24 -9.60 6.25
N THR A 153 -24.04 -8.76 5.24
CA THR A 153 -22.76 -8.07 5.00
C THR A 153 -22.47 -7.05 6.09
N VAL A 154 -23.50 -6.30 6.51
CA VAL A 154 -23.37 -5.33 7.62
C VAL A 154 -23.08 -6.04 8.95
N GLN A 155 -23.72 -7.18 9.23
CA GLN A 155 -23.42 -7.97 10.42
C GLN A 155 -21.99 -8.51 10.42
N ARG A 156 -21.49 -8.97 9.26
CA ARG A 156 -20.12 -9.45 9.11
C ARG A 156 -19.09 -8.36 9.38
N LEU A 157 -19.32 -7.15 8.88
CA LEU A 157 -18.46 -5.99 9.14
C LEU A 157 -18.43 -5.62 10.63
N LYS A 158 -19.59 -5.61 11.30
CA LYS A 158 -19.66 -5.36 12.74
C LYS A 158 -18.88 -6.40 13.54
N ALA A 159 -18.97 -7.68 13.19
CA ALA A 159 -18.24 -8.74 13.88
C ALA A 159 -16.71 -8.55 13.78
N ILE A 160 -16.21 -8.14 12.61
CA ILE A 160 -14.78 -7.87 12.39
C ILE A 160 -14.30 -6.70 13.24
N ILE A 161 -15.08 -5.61 13.33
CA ILE A 161 -14.72 -4.43 14.14
C ILE A 161 -14.66 -4.79 15.62
N THR A 162 -15.66 -5.51 16.14
CA THR A 162 -15.68 -5.93 17.56
C THR A 162 -14.51 -6.84 17.92
N GLU A 163 -14.13 -7.75 17.02
CA GLU A 163 -12.96 -8.63 17.22
C GLU A 163 -11.65 -7.83 17.23
N TRP A 164 -11.54 -6.80 16.39
CA TRP A 164 -10.38 -5.91 16.35
C TRP A 164 -10.26 -5.07 17.63
N ASP A 165 -11.36 -4.50 18.12
CA ASP A 165 -11.38 -3.70 19.36
C ASP A 165 -10.97 -4.56 20.57
N ARG A 166 -11.45 -5.80 20.65
CA ARG A 166 -11.08 -6.73 21.73
C ARG A 166 -9.58 -6.98 21.78
N ARG A 167 -8.91 -7.10 20.63
CA ARG A 167 -7.47 -7.34 20.55
C ARG A 167 -6.65 -6.10 20.94
N ASN A 168 -7.18 -4.91 20.72
CA ASN A 168 -6.48 -3.66 21.01
C ASN A 168 -6.81 -3.06 22.38
N ALA A 169 -7.90 -3.50 23.01
CA ALA A 169 -8.29 -3.07 24.35
C ALA A 169 -7.51 -3.77 25.48
N GLN A 170 -6.65 -4.75 25.18
CA GLN A 170 -5.72 -5.30 26.18
C GLN A 170 -4.53 -4.34 26.36
N PRO A 171 -4.41 -3.65 27.50
CA PRO A 171 -3.19 -2.92 27.80
C PRO A 171 -2.03 -3.91 27.89
N PRO A 172 -0.84 -3.57 27.36
CA PRO A 172 0.35 -4.40 27.58
C PRO A 172 0.54 -4.51 29.09
N GLY A 173 0.48 -5.75 29.58
CA GLY A 173 0.48 -6.06 31.00
C GLY A 173 1.53 -5.28 31.77
N GLY A 174 1.09 -4.68 32.87
CA GLY A 174 1.96 -4.26 33.95
C GLY A 174 2.81 -5.45 34.38
N ARG A 175 4.07 -5.44 33.97
CA ARG A 175 5.12 -6.17 34.67
C ARG A 175 5.34 -5.41 35.97
N GLY A 176 4.89 -6.01 37.06
CA GLY A 176 5.41 -5.69 38.37
C GLY A 176 6.92 -5.91 38.36
N ASP A 177 7.66 -4.86 38.70
CA ASP A 177 8.91 -5.01 39.43
C ASP A 177 8.66 -4.34 40.78
N GLU A 178 8.32 -5.18 41.75
CA GLU A 178 8.72 -4.99 43.14
C GLU A 178 10.25 -4.92 43.23
N ALA A 179 10.72 -4.25 44.29
CA ALA A 179 12.04 -4.35 44.93
C ALA A 179 13.01 -3.18 44.76
N GLY A 180 13.33 -2.57 45.90
CA GLY A 180 14.33 -1.52 46.12
C GLY A 180 13.78 -0.52 47.13
N GLY A 181 13.71 -0.85 48.42
CA GLY A 181 14.84 -1.19 49.27
C GLY A 181 14.99 -0.03 50.26
N ALA A 182 14.42 -0.18 51.45
CA ALA A 182 14.50 0.79 52.52
C ALA A 182 15.97 0.99 52.92
N VAL A 183 16.39 2.25 52.91
CA VAL A 183 17.66 2.71 53.49
C VAL A 183 17.39 2.97 54.97
N GLU A 184 17.97 2.15 55.85
CA GLU A 184 18.14 2.52 57.26
C GLU A 184 19.43 3.36 57.44
N PRO A 185 19.44 4.27 58.42
CA PRO A 185 20.49 5.29 58.62
C PRO A 185 21.81 4.77 59.20
#